data_AF-A0A8S3BQB9-F1
#
_entry.id   AF-A0A8S3BQB9-F1
#
_cell.length_a   1.000
_cell.length_b   1.000
_cell.length_c   1.000
_cell.angle_alpha   90.00
_cell.angle_beta   90.00
_cell.angle_gamma   90.00
#
_symmetry.space_group_name_H-M   'P 1'
#
loop_
_entity.id
_entity.type
_entity.pdbx_description
1 polymer ?
#
loop_
_entity_poly.entity_id
_entity_poly.type
_entity_poly.pdbx_seq_one_letter_code
_entity_poly.pdbx_strand_id
1 'polypeptide(L)' 'LLIYHKTFRGNRPTNSFVLPRITPFTLGMLIAAYEHKIFVQGQIWDINSYDQFGVELGKQLAKAILPELDATKPVTTHDP' A
#
# COMPACT_ATOMS: atom_id res chain seq x y z
N LEU A 1 -31.28 -20.76 -13.59
CA LEU A 1 -30.58 -19.47 -13.34
C LEU A 1 -30.33 -19.22 -11.85
N LEU A 2 -31.31 -19.36 -10.96
CA LEU A 2 -31.16 -19.09 -9.50
C LEU A 2 -30.05 -19.91 -8.80
N ILE A 3 -29.85 -21.18 -9.18
CA ILE A 3 -28.84 -22.09 -8.60
C ILE A 3 -27.41 -21.59 -8.86
N TYR A 4 -27.14 -21.07 -10.06
CA TYR A 4 -25.82 -20.52 -10.40
C TYR A 4 -25.47 -19.25 -9.61
N HIS A 5 -26.47 -18.48 -9.18
CA HIS A 5 -26.25 -17.22 -8.45
C HIS A 5 -26.16 -17.41 -6.93
N LYS A 6 -26.46 -18.61 -6.42
CA LYS A 6 -26.40 -18.96 -4.99
C LYS A 6 -25.34 -20.03 -4.67
N THR A 7 -24.54 -20.41 -5.63
CA THR A 7 -23.44 -21.37 -5.43
C THR A 7 -22.14 -20.63 -5.13
N PHE A 8 -21.48 -21.05 -4.07
CA PHE A 8 -20.17 -20.53 -3.68
C PHE A 8 -19.14 -21.65 -3.86
N ARG A 9 -18.17 -21.45 -4.76
CA ARG A 9 -17.09 -22.43 -5.03
C ARG A 9 -16.14 -22.67 -3.84
N GLY A 10 -16.22 -21.87 -2.79
CA GLY A 10 -15.30 -21.95 -1.66
C GLY A 10 -13.85 -21.66 -2.06
N ASN A 11 -12.89 -22.34 -1.40
CA ASN A 11 -11.45 -22.21 -1.61
C ASN A 11 -10.91 -20.77 -1.50
N ARG A 12 -11.40 -20.05 -0.49
CA ARG A 12 -10.96 -18.68 -0.17
C ARG A 12 -10.18 -18.75 1.14
N PRO A 13 -8.84 -18.78 1.11
CA PRO A 13 -8.05 -18.90 2.33
C PRO A 13 -8.22 -17.66 3.20
N THR A 14 -8.32 -17.85 4.52
CA THR A 14 -8.43 -16.79 5.51
C THR A 14 -7.52 -17.08 6.69
N ASN A 15 -7.01 -16.01 7.30
CA ASN A 15 -6.33 -16.08 8.60
C ASN A 15 -7.18 -15.33 9.61
N SER A 16 -7.48 -15.96 10.75
CA SER A 16 -8.22 -15.34 11.84
C SER A 16 -7.31 -15.17 13.05
N PHE A 17 -7.06 -13.93 13.45
CA PHE A 17 -6.38 -13.60 14.70
C PHE A 17 -7.43 -13.29 15.76
N VAL A 18 -7.43 -14.06 16.85
CA VAL A 18 -8.37 -13.88 17.96
C VAL A 18 -7.59 -13.37 19.18
N LEU A 19 -8.00 -12.21 19.67
CA LEU A 19 -7.42 -11.56 20.84
C LEU A 19 -8.53 -11.38 21.90
N PRO A 20 -8.27 -11.66 23.19
CA PRO A 20 -9.26 -11.45 24.24
C PRO A 20 -9.73 -10.00 24.37
N ARG A 21 -8.83 -9.05 24.13
CA ARG A 21 -9.08 -7.61 24.11
C ARG A 21 -7.96 -6.89 23.35
N ILE A 22 -8.31 -5.79 22.68
CA ILE A 22 -7.32 -4.83 22.20
C ILE A 22 -6.86 -3.94 23.37
N THR A 23 -5.62 -4.13 23.78
CA THR A 23 -4.90 -3.32 24.77
C THR A 23 -3.67 -2.74 24.07
N PRO A 24 -2.98 -1.73 24.65
CA PRO A 24 -1.75 -1.21 24.08
C PRO A 24 -0.72 -2.33 23.78
N PHE A 25 -0.64 -3.31 24.67
CA PHE A 25 0.23 -4.48 24.50
C PHE A 25 -0.21 -5.36 23.32
N THR A 26 -1.48 -5.78 23.26
CA THR A 26 -1.94 -6.69 22.18
C THR A 26 -1.99 -6.00 20.82
N LEU A 27 -2.22 -4.68 20.79
CA LEU A 27 -2.10 -3.87 19.58
C LEU A 27 -0.64 -3.80 19.11
N GLY A 28 0.30 -3.48 20.01
CA GLY A 28 1.73 -3.45 19.69
C GLY A 28 2.23 -4.80 19.17
N MET A 29 1.81 -5.90 19.81
CA MET A 29 2.10 -7.26 19.34
C MET A 29 1.58 -7.51 17.92
N LEU A 30 0.35 -7.07 17.61
CA LEU A 30 -0.22 -7.25 16.27
C LEU A 30 0.52 -6.42 15.22
N ILE A 31 0.87 -5.18 15.52
CA ILE A 31 1.69 -4.33 14.64
C ILE A 31 3.05 -5.00 14.38
N ALA A 32 3.74 -5.40 15.44
CA ALA A 32 5.03 -6.08 15.35
C ALA A 32 4.94 -7.37 14.51
N ALA A 33 3.86 -8.15 14.63
CA ALA A 33 3.65 -9.33 13.81
C ALA A 33 3.57 -9.00 12.31
N TYR A 34 2.93 -7.90 11.92
CA TYR A 34 2.88 -7.44 10.54
C TYR A 34 4.21 -6.83 10.06
N GLU A 35 4.94 -6.12 10.92
CA GLU A 35 6.29 -5.63 10.60
C GLU A 35 7.24 -6.79 10.28
N HIS A 36 7.24 -7.83 11.11
CA HIS A 36 8.08 -9.02 10.88
C HIS A 36 7.60 -9.82 9.66
N LYS A 37 6.29 -9.88 9.39
CA LYS A 37 5.77 -10.49 8.16
C LYS A 37 6.33 -9.80 6.93
N ILE A 38 6.29 -8.46 6.88
CA ILE A 38 6.79 -7.67 5.75
C ILE A 38 8.31 -7.86 5.63
N PHE A 39 9.04 -7.79 6.74
CA PHE A 39 10.49 -8.00 6.76
C PHE A 39 10.89 -9.37 6.18
N VAL A 40 10.27 -10.46 6.66
CA VAL A 40 10.57 -11.81 6.18
C VAL A 40 10.25 -11.96 4.70
N GLN A 41 9.13 -11.38 4.23
CA GLN A 41 8.79 -11.37 2.79
C GLN A 41 9.85 -10.63 1.96
N GLY A 42 10.34 -9.48 2.45
CA GLY A 42 11.40 -8.73 1.79
C GLY A 42 12.71 -9.51 1.68
N GLN A 43 13.10 -10.19 2.76
CA GLN A 43 14.29 -11.05 2.77
C GLN A 43 14.16 -12.24 1.81
N ILE A 44 12.99 -12.87 1.72
CA ILE A 44 12.73 -13.96 0.78
C ILE A 44 12.84 -13.49 -0.68
N TRP A 45 12.39 -12.27 -0.97
CA TRP A 45 12.40 -11.70 -2.32
C TRP A 45 13.68 -10.93 -2.66
N ASP A 46 14.66 -10.87 -1.76
CA ASP A 46 15.90 -10.08 -1.92
C ASP A 46 15.62 -8.61 -2.30
N ILE A 47 14.64 -8.01 -1.61
CA ILE A 47 14.30 -6.60 -1.74
C ILE A 47 14.46 -5.88 -0.40
N ASN A 48 14.79 -4.60 -0.47
CA ASN A 48 14.88 -3.75 0.71
C ASN A 48 13.49 -3.27 1.15
N SER A 49 12.96 -3.80 2.24
CA SER A 49 11.67 -3.38 2.80
C SER A 49 11.69 -2.01 3.50
N TYR A 50 12.85 -1.37 3.62
CA TYR A 50 13.05 -0.16 4.42
C TYR A 50 13.38 1.09 3.58
N ASP A 51 13.40 1.00 2.25
CA ASP A 51 13.54 2.17 1.38
C ASP A 51 12.23 2.62 0.73
N GLN A 52 12.28 3.81 0.13
CA GLN A 52 11.12 4.43 -0.49
C GLN A 52 11.51 5.33 -1.68
N PHE A 53 12.37 4.86 -2.59
CA PHE A 53 12.83 5.69 -3.71
C PHE A 53 11.71 6.11 -4.67
N GLY A 54 10.62 5.33 -4.75
CA GLY A 54 9.50 5.57 -5.65
C GLY A 54 8.73 6.87 -5.45
N VAL A 55 8.92 7.61 -4.35
CA VAL A 55 8.22 8.88 -4.11
C VAL A 55 8.93 10.11 -4.67
N GLU A 56 10.22 9.99 -5.00
CA GLU A 56 11.05 11.17 -5.28
C GLU A 56 10.70 11.84 -6.61
N LEU A 57 10.46 11.06 -7.67
CA LEU A 57 10.09 11.61 -8.97
C LEU A 57 8.78 12.41 -8.90
N GLY A 58 7.78 11.89 -8.20
CA GLY A 58 6.49 12.58 -8.03
C GLY A 58 6.64 13.91 -7.29
N LYS A 59 7.46 13.96 -6.22
CA LYS A 59 7.75 15.20 -5.49
C LYS A 59 8.46 16.22 -6.38
N GLN A 60 9.42 15.78 -7.18
CA GLN A 60 10.18 16.65 -8.09
C GLN A 60 9.28 17.24 -9.17
N LEU A 61 8.47 16.41 -9.84
CA LEU A 61 7.55 16.85 -10.88
C LEU A 61 6.48 17.78 -10.32
N ALA A 62 5.87 17.44 -9.17
CA ALA A 62 4.87 18.28 -8.53
C ALA A 62 5.43 19.68 -8.18
N LYS A 63 6.68 19.75 -7.72
CA LYS A 63 7.35 21.04 -7.42
C LYS A 63 7.60 21.87 -8.69
N ALA A 64 7.88 21.23 -9.82
CA ALA A 64 8.05 21.90 -11.10
C ALA A 64 6.72 22.41 -11.67
N ILE A 65 5.63 21.64 -11.51
CA ILE A 65 4.30 21.97 -12.03
C ILE A 65 3.58 23.01 -11.18
N LEU A 66 3.79 23.01 -9.86
CA LEU A 66 3.12 23.93 -8.93
C LEU A 66 3.08 25.42 -9.39
N PRO A 67 4.20 26.06 -9.81
CA PRO A 67 4.17 27.44 -10.28
C PRO A 67 3.46 27.63 -11.63
N GLU A 68 3.33 26.59 -12.44
CA GLU A 68 2.64 26.65 -13.74
C GLU A 68 1.12 26.73 -13.57
N LEU A 69 0.58 26.31 -12.42
CA LEU A 69 -0.85 26.37 -12.12
C LEU A 69 -1.36 27.81 -11.93
N ASP A 70 -0.50 28.72 -11.46
CA ASP A 70 -0.84 30.14 -11.29
C ASP A 70 -0.49 30.98 -12.54
N ALA A 71 0.16 30.38 -13.53
CA ALA A 71 0.61 31.08 -14.72
C ALA A 71 -0.54 31.30 -15.71
N THR A 72 -0.62 32.51 -16.27
CA THR A 72 -1.65 32.86 -17.28
C THR A 72 -1.31 32.39 -18.69
N LYS A 73 -0.08 31.90 -18.91
CA LYS A 73 0.40 31.45 -20.22
C LYS A 73 0.17 29.95 -20.38
N PRO A 74 -0.18 29.48 -21.60
CA PRO A 74 -0.31 28.06 -21.85
C PRO A 74 1.04 27.35 -21.65
N VAL A 75 1.01 26.21 -20.97
CA VAL A 75 2.17 25.35 -20.69
C VAL A 75 2.40 24.42 -21.87
N THR A 76 3.65 24.29 -22.34
CA THR A 76 4.04 23.45 -23.50
C THR A 76 5.25 22.55 -23.20
N THR A 77 5.64 22.44 -21.94
CA THR A 77 6.88 21.79 -21.47
C THR A 77 6.72 20.30 -21.13
N HIS A 78 5.48 19.79 -21.09
CA HIS A 78 5.17 18.40 -20.73
C HIS A 78 4.58 17.63 -21.92
N ASP A 79 4.35 16.33 -21.74
CA ASP A 79 3.67 15.50 -22.72
C ASP A 79 2.22 15.95 -23.00
N PRO A 80 1.67 15.67 -24.21
CA PRO A 80 0.39 16.21 -24.68
C PRO A 80 -0.85 15.73 -23.92
#